data_AF-A0A933KCE4-F1
#
_entry.id   AF-A0A933KCE4-F1
#
_cell.length_a   1.000
_cell.length_b   1.000
_cell.length_c   1.000
_cell.angle_alpha   90.00
_cell.angle_beta   90.00
_cell.angle_gamma   90.00
#
_symmetry.space_group_name_H-M   'P 1'
#
loop_
_entity.id
_entity.type
_entity.pdbx_description
1 polymer ?
#
loop_
_entity_poly.entity_id
_entity_poly.type
_entity_poly.pdbx_seq_one_letter_code
_entity_poly.pdbx_strand_id
1 'polypeptide(L)'
;MKSTARLGFSLVELLIALAIILAVVTIATGVFQPLVAEQQVDVLKANLRTIRQAIYTFYNDNGRYPYEGHDEFGNVVAFLDNQTSELVQGAHDGKGTYPVRRRRYLMSIPPDPTATSDITRTAGWKLIFAEPALSNRAIPEVMGVRDVKSLNPSFQDL
;
A
#
# COMPACT_ATOMS: atom_id res chain seq x y z
N MET A 1 38.49 -5.22 -61.90
CA MET A 1 37.48 -5.48 -60.86
C MET A 1 38.18 -5.48 -59.51
N LYS A 2 37.98 -4.48 -58.64
CA LYS A 2 38.63 -4.43 -57.31
C LYS A 2 37.85 -5.36 -56.37
N SER A 3 38.43 -6.49 -55.98
CA SER A 3 37.84 -7.36 -54.96
C SER A 3 38.01 -6.69 -53.59
N THR A 4 36.92 -6.29 -52.98
CA THR A 4 36.89 -5.86 -51.57
C THR A 4 37.16 -7.07 -50.70
N ALA A 5 38.36 -7.16 -50.12
CA ALA A 5 38.69 -8.16 -49.12
C ALA A 5 37.81 -7.94 -47.88
N ARG A 6 37.01 -8.94 -47.50
CA ARG A 6 36.31 -8.93 -46.21
C ARG A 6 37.33 -9.17 -45.12
N LEU A 7 37.65 -8.14 -44.36
CA LEU A 7 38.46 -8.22 -43.14
C LEU A 7 37.63 -8.94 -42.06
N GLY A 8 38.16 -10.04 -41.52
CA GLY A 8 37.57 -10.77 -40.41
C GLY A 8 37.81 -10.06 -39.06
N PHE A 9 36.98 -10.36 -38.07
CA PHE A 9 37.08 -9.80 -36.72
C PHE A 9 38.29 -10.36 -35.97
N SER A 10 39.00 -9.50 -35.24
CA SER A 10 40.11 -9.93 -34.36
C SER A 10 39.58 -10.43 -33.02
N LEU A 11 40.25 -11.44 -32.44
CA LEU A 11 39.96 -11.94 -31.08
C LEU A 11 40.10 -10.81 -30.05
N VAL A 12 41.10 -9.95 -30.22
CA VAL A 12 41.32 -8.79 -29.35
C VAL A 12 40.14 -7.83 -29.39
N GLU A 13 39.50 -7.68 -30.54
CA GLU A 13 38.38 -6.77 -30.74
C GLU A 13 37.12 -7.28 -30.03
N LEU A 14 36.90 -8.59 -30.03
CA LEU A 14 35.86 -9.23 -29.23
C LEU A 14 36.11 -9.06 -27.73
N LEU A 15 37.37 -9.20 -27.27
CA LEU A 15 37.72 -9.03 -25.86
C LEU A 15 37.52 -7.60 -25.38
N ILE A 16 37.91 -6.61 -26.18
CA ILE A 16 37.70 -5.19 -25.85
C ILE A 16 36.21 -4.88 -25.81
N ALA A 17 35.43 -5.37 -26.78
CA ALA A 17 33.98 -5.18 -26.80
C ALA A 17 33.32 -5.76 -25.54
N LEU A 18 33.69 -6.98 -25.14
CA LEU A 18 33.17 -7.60 -23.93
C LEU A 18 33.59 -6.82 -22.67
N ALA A 19 34.84 -6.37 -22.59
CA ALA A 19 35.32 -5.56 -21.47
C ALA A 19 34.53 -4.25 -21.33
N ILE A 20 34.23 -3.58 -22.44
CA ILE A 20 33.42 -2.35 -22.45
C ILE A 20 31.99 -2.64 -21.99
N ILE A 21 31.36 -3.71 -22.50
CA ILE A 21 30.00 -4.09 -22.10
C ILE A 21 29.94 -4.36 -20.59
N LEU A 22 30.88 -5.13 -20.05
CA LEU A 22 30.93 -5.43 -18.62
C LEU A 22 31.16 -4.18 -17.76
N ALA A 23 32.01 -3.26 -18.20
CA ALA A 23 32.24 -1.99 -17.51
C ALA A 23 30.96 -1.13 -17.45
N VAL A 24 30.24 -1.02 -18.57
CA VAL A 24 28.99 -0.27 -18.63
C VAL A 24 27.92 -0.89 -17.74
N VAL A 25 27.75 -2.22 -17.76
CA VAL A 25 26.77 -2.92 -16.91
C VAL A 25 27.05 -2.67 -15.42
N THR A 26 28.32 -2.68 -15.01
CA THR A 26 28.72 -2.46 -13.61
C THR A 26 28.36 -1.06 -13.11
N ILE A 27 28.51 -0.04 -13.97
CA ILE A 27 28.13 1.35 -13.61
C ILE A 27 26.59 1.49 -13.63
N ALA A 28 25.93 0.88 -14.60
CA ALA A 28 24.49 0.97 -14.76
C ALA A 28 23.72 0.38 -13.56
N THR A 29 24.14 -0.76 -13.02
CA THR A 29 23.44 -1.41 -11.89
C THR A 29 23.42 -0.58 -10.61
N GLY A 30 24.48 0.20 -10.34
CA GLY A 30 24.55 1.05 -9.15
C GLY A 30 23.57 2.23 -9.15
N VAL A 31 23.13 2.68 -10.33
CA VAL A 31 22.32 3.90 -10.48
C VAL A 31 20.81 3.62 -10.34
N PHE A 32 20.34 2.41 -10.64
CA PHE A 32 18.89 2.12 -10.69
C PHE A 32 18.21 1.93 -9.33
N GLN A 33 18.95 1.54 -8.29
CA GLN A 33 18.35 1.23 -6.99
C GLN A 33 17.70 2.42 -6.25
N PRO A 34 18.29 3.63 -6.18
CA PRO A 34 17.69 4.74 -5.43
C PRO A 34 16.40 5.28 -6.04
N LEU A 35 16.23 5.23 -7.37
CA LEU A 35 15.03 5.76 -8.04
C LEU A 35 13.76 4.97 -7.68
N VAL A 36 13.90 3.67 -7.43
CA VAL A 36 12.75 2.79 -7.10
C VAL A 36 12.24 3.05 -5.69
N ALA A 37 13.13 3.38 -4.74
CA ALA A 37 12.74 3.64 -3.35
C ALA A 37 11.92 4.92 -3.21
N GLU A 38 12.29 6.01 -3.90
CA GLU A 38 11.57 7.28 -3.84
C GLU A 38 10.15 7.16 -4.44
N GLN A 39 10.01 6.44 -5.55
CA GLN A 39 8.71 6.16 -6.16
C GLN A 39 7.77 5.40 -5.22
N GLN A 40 8.29 4.44 -4.45
CA GLN A 40 7.48 3.71 -3.48
C GLN A 40 6.93 4.62 -2.38
N VAL A 41 7.72 5.59 -1.91
CA VAL A 41 7.29 6.56 -0.89
C VAL A 41 6.17 7.46 -1.40
N ASP A 42 6.27 7.92 -2.65
CA ASP A 42 5.23 8.76 -3.24
C ASP A 42 3.92 8.00 -3.45
N VAL A 43 4.00 6.75 -3.91
CA VAL A 43 2.83 5.85 -4.01
C VAL A 43 2.25 5.58 -2.62
N LEU A 44 3.08 5.35 -1.61
CA LEU A 44 2.64 5.11 -0.23
C LEU A 44 1.84 6.31 0.30
N LYS A 45 2.37 7.52 0.14
CA LYS A 45 1.70 8.76 0.55
C LYS A 45 0.37 8.95 -0.19
N ALA A 46 0.32 8.67 -1.50
CA ALA A 46 -0.90 8.76 -2.28
C ALA A 46 -1.97 7.74 -1.82
N ASN A 47 -1.56 6.51 -1.54
CA ASN A 47 -2.44 5.45 -1.04
C ASN A 47 -3.01 5.80 0.34
N LEU A 48 -2.17 6.30 1.26
CA LEU A 48 -2.61 6.76 2.58
C LEU A 48 -3.63 7.91 2.51
N ARG A 49 -3.40 8.90 1.65
CA ARG A 49 -4.36 9.99 1.44
C ARG A 49 -5.71 9.47 0.95
N THR A 50 -5.69 8.51 0.03
CA THR A 50 -6.91 7.87 -0.51
C THR A 50 -7.67 7.12 0.57
N ILE A 51 -6.98 6.30 1.36
CA ILE A 51 -7.58 5.55 2.48
C ILE A 51 -8.15 6.53 3.52
N ARG A 52 -7.38 7.54 3.92
CA ARG A 52 -7.81 8.56 4.88
C ARG A 52 -9.09 9.27 4.43
N GLN A 53 -9.16 9.66 3.16
CA GLN A 53 -10.35 10.28 2.60
C GLN A 53 -11.57 9.35 2.61
N ALA A 54 -11.37 8.06 2.32
CA ALA A 54 -12.43 7.05 2.40
C ALA A 54 -12.96 6.90 3.83
N ILE A 55 -12.07 6.89 4.83
CA ILE A 55 -12.46 6.84 6.26
C ILE A 55 -13.26 8.07 6.66
N TYR A 56 -12.81 9.27 6.31
CA TYR A 56 -13.54 10.49 6.65
C TYR A 56 -14.94 10.51 6.02
N THR A 57 -15.04 10.08 4.75
CA THR A 57 -16.34 9.98 4.08
C THR A 57 -17.23 8.94 4.75
N PHE A 58 -16.67 7.80 5.14
CA PHE A 58 -17.39 6.77 5.90
C PHE A 58 -17.90 7.30 7.25
N TYR A 59 -17.08 8.02 7.98
CA TYR A 59 -17.44 8.60 9.27
C TYR A 59 -18.57 9.63 9.12
N ASN A 60 -18.51 10.48 8.09
CA ASN A 60 -19.55 11.47 7.83
C ASN A 60 -20.90 10.82 7.48
N ASP A 61 -20.89 9.69 6.77
CA ASP A 61 -22.11 9.00 6.36
C ASP A 61 -22.71 8.11 7.47
N ASN A 62 -21.88 7.47 8.31
CA ASN A 62 -22.34 6.48 9.30
C ASN A 62 -22.23 6.94 10.76
N GLY A 63 -21.55 8.06 11.04
CA GLY A 63 -21.31 8.57 12.39
C GLY A 63 -20.33 7.75 13.24
N ARG A 64 -19.68 6.73 12.65
CA ARG A 64 -18.69 5.88 13.30
C ARG A 64 -17.54 5.55 12.36
N TYR A 65 -16.41 5.14 12.93
CA TYR A 65 -15.30 4.61 12.15
C TYR A 65 -15.55 3.14 11.75
N PRO A 66 -14.89 2.66 10.68
CA PRO A 66 -14.90 1.24 10.34
C PRO A 66 -14.28 0.39 11.46
N TYR A 67 -14.82 -0.80 11.70
CA TYR A 67 -14.33 -1.70 12.73
C TYR A 67 -12.98 -2.37 12.37
N GLU A 68 -12.19 -2.70 13.39
CA GLU A 68 -10.98 -3.52 13.27
C GLU A 68 -11.19 -4.87 13.99
N GLY A 69 -11.13 -5.97 13.23
CA GLY A 69 -11.26 -7.33 13.75
C GLY A 69 -12.71 -7.78 13.88
N HIS A 70 -13.49 -7.12 14.74
CA HIS A 70 -14.89 -7.48 15.00
C HIS A 70 -15.80 -6.26 15.05
N ASP A 71 -17.03 -6.41 14.55
CA ASP A 71 -18.09 -5.42 14.72
C ASP A 71 -18.75 -5.51 16.11
N GLU A 72 -19.72 -4.62 16.37
CA GLU A 72 -20.51 -4.59 17.62
C GLU A 72 -21.26 -5.91 17.91
N PHE A 73 -21.44 -6.76 16.89
CA PHE A 73 -22.19 -8.01 16.96
C PHE A 73 -21.28 -9.24 16.94
N GLY A 74 -19.95 -9.06 16.97
CA GLY A 74 -18.95 -10.11 17.00
C GLY A 74 -18.61 -10.72 15.63
N ASN A 75 -19.16 -10.20 14.53
CA ASN A 75 -18.82 -10.66 13.19
C ASN A 75 -17.39 -10.26 12.83
N VAL A 76 -16.67 -11.14 12.13
CA VAL A 76 -15.29 -10.86 11.69
C VAL A 76 -15.30 -9.83 10.57
N VAL A 77 -14.64 -8.71 10.80
CA VAL A 77 -14.44 -7.62 9.85
C VAL A 77 -13.00 -7.14 9.92
N ALA A 78 -12.27 -7.14 8.80
CA ALA A 78 -10.92 -6.61 8.76
C ALA A 78 -10.90 -5.23 8.13
N PHE A 79 -10.29 -4.25 8.80
CA PHE A 79 -10.30 -2.85 8.36
C PHE A 79 -9.82 -2.70 6.91
N LEU A 80 -8.76 -3.40 6.48
CA LEU A 80 -8.28 -3.37 5.10
C LEU A 80 -8.08 -4.75 4.46
N ASP A 81 -9.10 -5.59 4.54
CA ASP A 81 -9.23 -6.71 3.62
C ASP A 81 -10.26 -6.39 2.53
N ASN A 82 -9.96 -6.70 1.26
CA ASN A 82 -10.92 -6.50 0.18
C ASN A 82 -12.16 -7.41 0.31
N GLN A 83 -12.08 -8.48 1.11
CA GLN A 83 -13.15 -9.44 1.33
C GLN A 83 -14.10 -9.11 2.49
N THR A 84 -13.70 -8.27 3.45
CA THR A 84 -14.53 -7.96 4.64
C THR A 84 -14.51 -6.50 5.08
N SER A 85 -13.70 -5.65 4.44
CA SER A 85 -13.62 -4.23 4.82
C SER A 85 -14.91 -3.48 4.46
N GLU A 86 -15.42 -2.74 5.44
CA GLU A 86 -16.56 -1.84 5.27
C GLU A 86 -16.26 -0.66 4.32
N LEU A 87 -14.98 -0.33 4.11
CA LEU A 87 -14.62 0.72 3.15
C LEU A 87 -14.92 0.28 1.71
N VAL A 88 -14.66 -0.99 1.41
CA VAL A 88 -14.86 -1.56 0.06
C VAL A 88 -16.28 -2.05 -0.13
N GLN A 89 -16.87 -2.63 0.92
CA GLN A 89 -18.17 -3.26 0.84
C GLN A 89 -19.32 -2.40 1.36
N GLY A 90 -19.03 -1.31 2.05
CA GLY A 90 -20.01 -0.49 2.75
C GLY A 90 -20.25 -0.97 4.18
N ALA A 91 -20.87 -0.10 4.97
CA ALA A 91 -21.24 -0.39 6.35
C ALA A 91 -22.17 -1.60 6.42
N HIS A 92 -21.87 -2.52 7.35
CA HIS A 92 -22.70 -3.70 7.56
C HIS A 92 -23.97 -3.31 8.32
N ASP A 93 -25.05 -4.04 8.08
CA ASP A 93 -26.14 -4.07 9.05
C ASP A 93 -25.70 -4.86 10.29
N GLY A 94 -26.35 -4.61 11.42
CA GLY A 94 -25.99 -5.25 12.69
C GLY A 94 -26.18 -6.77 12.76
N LYS A 95 -26.34 -7.46 11.63
CA LYS A 95 -26.42 -8.93 11.54
C LYS A 95 -25.30 -9.49 10.66
N GLY A 96 -24.24 -8.73 10.42
CA GLY A 96 -23.11 -9.12 9.59
C GLY A 96 -23.48 -9.24 8.10
N THR A 97 -24.63 -8.70 7.70
CA THR A 97 -25.11 -8.74 6.32
C THR A 97 -24.87 -7.38 5.66
N TYR A 98 -24.50 -7.40 4.39
CA TYR A 98 -24.33 -6.15 3.62
C TYR A 98 -25.67 -5.72 3.02
N PRO A 99 -26.04 -4.43 3.14
CA PRO A 99 -27.27 -3.94 2.55
C PRO A 99 -27.23 -4.05 1.02
N VAL A 100 -28.38 -4.34 0.41
CA VAL A 100 -28.52 -4.51 -1.06
C VAL A 100 -28.04 -3.27 -1.82
N ARG A 101 -28.27 -2.09 -1.26
CA ARG A 101 -27.77 -0.80 -1.77
C ARG A 101 -26.71 -0.24 -0.83
N ARG A 102 -25.51 -0.81 -0.91
CA ARG A 102 -24.35 -0.36 -0.12
C ARG A 102 -23.61 0.80 -0.81
N ARG A 103 -23.25 1.81 -0.01
CA ARG A 103 -22.31 2.86 -0.42
C ARG A 103 -20.90 2.33 -0.25
N ARG A 104 -20.11 2.37 -1.31
CA ARG A 104 -18.70 1.98 -1.29
C ARG A 104 -17.86 3.23 -1.26
N TYR A 105 -16.94 3.29 -0.30
CA TYR A 105 -16.05 4.42 -0.09
C TYR A 105 -14.72 4.21 -0.82
N LEU A 106 -14.41 2.94 -1.12
CA LEU A 106 -13.24 2.53 -1.85
C LEU A 106 -13.60 1.41 -2.84
N MET A 107 -13.00 1.42 -4.03
CA MET A 107 -13.21 0.33 -5.00
C MET A 107 -12.46 -0.94 -4.58
N SER A 108 -11.25 -0.76 -4.04
CA SER A 108 -10.38 -1.81 -3.52
C SER A 108 -9.33 -1.17 -2.62
N ILE A 109 -8.91 -1.87 -1.57
CA ILE A 109 -7.78 -1.41 -0.75
C ILE A 109 -6.53 -1.34 -1.63
N PRO A 110 -5.87 -0.17 -1.72
CA PRO A 110 -4.62 -0.08 -2.44
C PRO A 110 -3.56 -0.92 -1.72
N PRO A 111 -2.77 -1.71 -2.46
CA PRO A 111 -1.69 -2.47 -1.86
C PRO A 111 -0.68 -1.50 -1.26
N ASP A 112 -0.08 -1.92 -0.14
CA ASP A 112 1.12 -1.24 0.35
C ASP A 112 2.25 -1.47 -0.69
N PRO A 113 2.81 -0.41 -1.31
CA PRO A 113 3.83 -0.56 -2.36
C PRO A 113 5.14 -1.17 -1.85
N THR A 114 5.28 -1.27 -0.52
CA THR A 114 6.46 -1.77 0.16
C THR A 114 6.23 -3.15 0.76
N ALA A 115 5.00 -3.66 0.70
CA ALA A 115 4.64 -4.96 1.23
C ALA A 115 5.29 -6.08 0.39
N THR A 116 6.31 -6.73 0.94
CA THR A 116 6.78 -8.02 0.43
C THR A 116 5.66 -9.04 0.56
N SER A 117 5.41 -9.80 -0.50
CA SER A 117 4.34 -10.80 -0.62
C SER A 117 4.56 -12.05 0.24
N ASP A 118 5.01 -11.88 1.48
CA ASP A 118 5.23 -12.97 2.41
C ASP A 118 3.90 -13.44 3.02
N ILE A 119 3.76 -14.77 3.00
CA ILE A 119 2.53 -15.55 3.22
C ILE A 119 2.00 -15.44 4.66
N THR A 120 2.70 -14.71 5.54
CA THR A 120 2.38 -14.60 6.98
C THR A 120 2.13 -13.14 7.39
N ARG A 121 1.06 -12.54 6.84
CA ARG A 121 0.23 -11.43 7.37
C ARG A 121 0.96 -10.28 8.11
N THR A 122 2.03 -9.72 7.56
CA THR A 122 2.66 -8.51 8.14
C THR A 122 2.72 -7.32 7.16
N ALA A 123 2.26 -7.51 5.93
CA ALA A 123 2.41 -6.54 4.85
C ALA A 123 1.07 -5.88 4.50
N GLY A 124 0.53 -5.11 5.45
CA GLY A 124 -0.80 -4.49 5.33
C GLY A 124 -0.88 -3.16 6.05
N TRP A 125 -2.08 -2.60 6.10
CA TRP A 125 -2.35 -1.33 6.77
C TRP A 125 -3.01 -1.58 8.14
N LYS A 126 -2.90 -0.63 9.08
CA LYS A 126 -3.50 -0.71 10.42
C LYS A 126 -4.06 0.63 10.89
N LEU A 127 -5.17 0.60 11.65
CA LEU A 127 -5.72 1.78 12.31
C LEU A 127 -4.93 2.16 13.55
N ILE A 128 -4.78 3.46 13.76
CA ILE A 128 -4.31 4.06 15.01
C ILE A 128 -5.50 4.76 15.65
N PHE A 129 -5.83 4.40 16.88
CA PHE A 129 -6.89 5.02 17.65
C PHE A 129 -6.34 6.06 18.65
N ALA A 130 -7.19 7.02 19.02
CA ALA A 130 -6.97 8.04 20.04
C ALA A 130 -8.05 7.94 21.12
N GLU A 131 -7.59 8.09 22.36
CA GLU A 131 -8.44 8.34 23.52
C GLU A 131 -9.26 9.62 23.28
N PRO A 132 -10.59 9.63 23.52
CA PRO A 132 -11.38 10.85 23.40
C PRO A 132 -10.89 11.92 24.39
N ALA A 133 -10.67 13.15 23.92
CA ALA A 133 -10.27 14.27 24.76
C ALA A 133 -11.31 14.52 25.88
N LEU A 134 -10.84 14.78 27.10
CA LEU A 134 -11.66 14.87 28.32
C LEU A 134 -12.81 15.90 28.28
N SER A 135 -12.86 16.80 27.29
CA SER A 135 -13.99 17.73 27.09
C SER A 135 -15.20 17.09 26.40
N ASN A 136 -15.03 15.93 25.76
CA ASN A 136 -16.08 15.24 24.99
C ASN A 136 -16.72 14.06 25.75
N ARG A 137 -16.61 14.05 27.09
CA ARG A 137 -17.06 12.98 28.02
C ARG A 137 -18.55 12.61 27.97
N ALA A 138 -19.35 13.29 27.14
CA ALA A 138 -20.76 12.97 26.94
C ALA A 138 -21.01 11.88 25.88
N ILE A 139 -19.98 11.49 25.11
CA ILE A 139 -20.08 10.33 24.21
C ILE A 139 -19.62 9.11 24.99
N PRO A 140 -20.49 8.10 25.21
CA PRO A 140 -20.07 6.86 25.82
C PRO A 140 -19.10 6.17 24.85
N GLU A 141 -17.80 6.24 25.17
CA GLU A 141 -16.84 5.17 24.84
C GLU A 141 -16.57 4.89 23.35
N VAL A 142 -16.24 5.91 22.54
CA VAL A 142 -15.68 5.66 21.20
C VAL A 142 -14.26 6.20 21.11
N MET A 143 -13.27 5.30 21.10
CA MET A 143 -11.91 5.61 20.67
C MET A 143 -11.95 6.14 19.23
N GLY A 144 -11.55 7.39 19.04
CA GLY A 144 -11.56 8.02 17.72
C GLY A 144 -10.39 7.52 16.87
N VAL A 145 -10.56 7.28 15.58
CA VAL A 145 -9.41 6.97 14.71
C VAL A 145 -8.55 8.22 14.57
N ARG A 146 -7.26 8.09 14.92
CA ARG A 146 -6.23 9.12 14.72
C ARG A 146 -5.70 9.07 13.30
N ASP A 147 -5.29 7.90 12.81
CA ASP A 147 -4.70 7.74 11.47
C ASP A 147 -4.63 6.29 10.98
N VAL A 148 -4.22 6.08 9.72
CA VAL A 148 -3.83 4.77 9.15
C VAL A 148 -2.33 4.71 8.97
N LYS A 149 -1.69 3.61 9.35
CA LYS A 149 -0.26 3.37 9.12
C LYS A 149 0.01 2.07 8.35
N SER A 150 1.13 2.03 7.66
CA SER A 150 1.71 0.79 7.10
C SER A 150 2.25 -0.08 8.23
N LEU A 151 2.17 -1.41 8.05
CA LEU A 151 2.77 -2.41 8.94
C LEU A 151 4.21 -2.75 8.55
N ASN A 152 4.73 -2.22 7.44
CA ASN A 152 6.11 -2.44 7.04
C ASN A 152 7.07 -1.79 8.06
N PRO A 153 7.96 -2.56 8.72
CA PRO A 153 8.87 -2.06 9.75
C PRO A 153 9.76 -0.90 9.31
N SER A 154 10.13 -0.79 8.03
CA SER A 154 10.97 0.32 7.54
C SER A 154 10.28 1.70 7.54
N PHE A 155 8.95 1.73 7.68
CA PHE A 155 8.13 2.94 7.56
C PHE A 155 7.30 3.25 8.83
N GLN A 156 7.48 2.51 9.92
CA GLN A 156 6.72 2.71 11.16
C GLN A 156 7.08 4.00 11.93
N ASP A 157 8.22 4.62 11.61
CA ASP A 157 8.77 5.80 12.29
C ASP A 157 8.53 7.12 11.55
N LEU A 158 7.76 7.11 10.45
CA LEU A 158 7.35 8.33 9.72
C LEU A 158 6.07 8.93 10.30
#